data_AF-A0A352PSE5-F1
#
_entry.id   AF-A0A352PSE5-F1
#
_cell.length_a   1.000
_cell.length_b   1.000
_cell.length_c   1.000
_cell.angle_alpha   90.00
_cell.angle_beta   90.00
_cell.angle_gamma   90.00
#
_symmetry.space_group_name_H-M   'P 1'
#
loop_
_entity.id
_entity.type
_entity.pdbx_description
1 polymer ?
#
loop_
_entity_poly.entity_id
_entity_poly.type
_entity_poly.pdbx_seq_one_letter_code
_entity_poly.pdbx_strand_id
1 'polypeptide(L)'
;MDFNKFTVKSQEALQAAQTKAVRYGHLEVDGEHLLLVLLEQGDGLVPRLLQKMGVPLDVLRSRLEQELERKPRVAGPGTESGKVYITQRLNQLLVKAEDEAKGLKDEYVSVEHILLAFIEEAGATPAGKILREFGVGRDQFLKSLIEIRGHQRVTSATPETTYEALQKYGRDLVEEARSNKLDPVIGRDSEIRRVVRILSRKTKNNPVLIGEPGVGKTAIVEGLAHRIVRGDVPEGLKDKTIFALDMGALVAGAKYRGEFEERLKAVLQEIKQSEGRILLFIDELHTIVGAGRAEGSMDAGNML
;
A
#
# COMPACT_ATOMS: atom_id res chain seq x y z
N MET A 1 17.50 -8.76 20.50
CA MET A 1 16.47 -8.37 19.53
C MET A 1 15.62 -9.58 19.24
N ASP A 2 14.30 -9.45 19.35
CA ASP A 2 13.37 -10.54 19.02
C ASP A 2 12.92 -10.40 17.56
N PHE A 3 13.44 -11.26 16.69
CA PHE A 3 13.12 -11.22 15.26
C PHE A 3 11.64 -11.51 14.97
N ASN A 4 10.90 -12.15 15.89
CA ASN A 4 9.47 -12.40 15.73
C ASN A 4 8.63 -11.11 15.79
N LYS A 5 9.20 -10.01 16.29
CA LYS A 5 8.56 -8.69 16.28
C LYS A 5 8.69 -7.94 14.96
N PHE A 6 9.40 -8.47 13.97
CA PHE A 6 9.52 -7.85 12.66
C PHE A 6 8.44 -8.36 11.72
N THR A 7 7.95 -7.50 10.82
CA THR A 7 7.05 -7.95 9.75
C THR A 7 7.78 -8.92 8.81
N VAL A 8 7.01 -9.73 8.08
CA VAL A 8 7.55 -10.67 7.09
C VAL A 8 8.43 -9.93 6.08
N LYS A 9 8.02 -8.74 5.60
CA LYS A 9 8.82 -7.93 4.67
C LYS A 9 10.12 -7.41 5.28
N SER A 10 10.11 -7.01 6.54
CA SER A 10 11.33 -6.64 7.25
C SER A 10 12.29 -7.82 7.40
N GLN A 11 11.78 -9.02 7.72
CA GLN A 11 12.59 -10.24 7.82
C GLN A 11 13.18 -10.64 6.46
N GLU A 12 12.36 -10.61 5.40
CA GLU A 12 12.79 -10.84 4.02
C GLU A 12 13.89 -9.86 3.60
N ALA A 13 13.74 -8.58 3.95
CA ALA A 13 14.74 -7.55 3.65
C ALA A 13 16.08 -7.82 4.36
N LEU A 14 16.06 -8.28 5.61
CA LEU A 14 17.27 -8.64 6.37
C LEU A 14 17.97 -9.88 5.79
N GLN A 15 17.20 -10.87 5.34
CA GLN A 15 17.75 -12.04 4.65
C GLN A 15 18.35 -11.67 3.28
N ALA A 16 17.65 -10.83 2.52
CA ALA A 16 18.15 -10.33 1.25
C ALA A 16 19.39 -9.45 1.44
N ALA A 17 19.50 -8.68 2.52
CA ALA A 17 20.70 -7.89 2.84
C ALA A 17 21.93 -8.78 3.09
N GLN A 18 21.76 -9.95 3.72
CA GLN A 18 22.82 -10.96 3.84
C GLN A 18 23.27 -11.46 2.46
N THR A 19 22.32 -11.80 1.60
CA THR A 19 22.60 -12.22 0.23
C THR A 19 23.32 -11.12 -0.55
N LYS A 20 22.94 -9.86 -0.33
CA LYS A 20 23.56 -8.68 -0.94
C LYS A 20 25.02 -8.54 -0.50
N ALA A 21 25.30 -8.62 0.80
CA ALA A 21 26.67 -8.55 1.32
C ALA A 21 27.58 -9.63 0.71
N VAL A 22 27.09 -10.87 0.61
CA VAL A 22 27.82 -11.97 -0.07
C VAL A 22 28.13 -11.62 -1.53
N ARG A 23 27.16 -11.09 -2.28
CA ARG A 23 27.36 -10.70 -3.69
C ARG A 23 28.38 -9.58 -3.87
N TYR A 24 28.45 -8.65 -2.92
CA TYR A 24 29.46 -7.60 -2.91
C TYR A 24 30.84 -8.07 -2.41
N GLY A 25 30.95 -9.31 -1.90
CA GLY A 25 32.19 -9.85 -1.33
C GLY A 25 32.50 -9.31 0.06
N HIS A 26 31.47 -8.87 0.81
CA HIS A 26 31.61 -8.36 2.17
C HIS A 26 31.38 -9.46 3.21
N LEU A 27 32.19 -9.48 4.27
CA LEU A 27 32.06 -10.44 5.38
C LEU A 27 31.01 -10.05 6.42
N GLU A 28 30.50 -8.83 6.35
CA GLU A 28 29.54 -8.27 7.29
C GLU A 28 28.34 -7.63 6.57
N VAL A 29 27.16 -7.79 7.16
CA VAL A 29 25.95 -7.08 6.74
C VAL A 29 25.84 -5.80 7.55
N ASP A 30 25.70 -4.70 6.84
CA ASP A 30 25.66 -3.35 7.41
C ASP A 30 24.51 -2.55 6.80
N GLY A 31 24.21 -1.38 7.37
CA GLY A 31 23.05 -0.56 7.02
C GLY A 31 22.85 -0.31 5.52
N GLU A 32 23.93 -0.04 4.78
CA GLU A 32 23.84 0.24 3.34
C GLU A 32 23.34 -0.96 2.52
N HIS A 33 23.61 -2.19 2.96
CA HIS A 33 23.08 -3.38 2.30
C HIS A 33 21.57 -3.49 2.48
N LEU A 34 21.09 -3.25 3.70
CA LEU A 34 19.68 -3.30 4.02
C LEU A 34 18.92 -2.18 3.30
N LEU A 35 19.44 -0.94 3.34
CA LEU A 35 18.82 0.17 2.64
C LEU A 35 18.75 -0.08 1.12
N LEU A 36 19.82 -0.63 0.51
CA LEU A 36 19.81 -0.94 -0.92
C LEU A 36 18.75 -1.99 -1.26
N VAL A 37 18.63 -3.04 -0.46
CA VAL A 37 17.59 -4.07 -0.64
C VAL A 37 16.19 -3.48 -0.51
N LEU A 38 15.95 -2.62 0.48
CA LEU A 38 14.66 -1.94 0.65
C LEU A 38 14.33 -1.05 -0.56
N LEU A 39 15.34 -0.41 -1.17
CA LEU A 39 15.16 0.42 -2.37
C LEU A 39 14.89 -0.40 -3.65
N GLU A 40 15.33 -1.65 -3.72
CA GLU A 40 15.19 -2.52 -4.89
C GLU A 40 13.86 -3.28 -4.96
N GLN A 41 13.09 -3.27 -3.89
CA GLN A 41 11.75 -3.85 -3.87
C GLN A 41 10.79 -2.97 -4.69
N GLY A 42 10.67 -3.23 -5.99
CA GLY A 42 9.90 -2.39 -6.93
C GLY A 42 8.48 -2.03 -6.46
N ASP A 43 7.74 -3.00 -5.95
CA ASP A 43 6.38 -2.81 -5.38
C ASP A 43 6.40 -2.58 -3.85
N GLY A 44 7.57 -2.33 -3.27
CA GLY A 44 7.77 -2.15 -1.84
C GLY A 44 7.32 -0.78 -1.33
N LEU A 45 7.03 -0.71 -0.03
CA LEU A 45 6.60 0.53 0.63
C LEU A 45 7.69 1.62 0.61
N VAL A 46 8.96 1.24 0.80
CA VAL A 46 10.09 2.17 0.86
C VAL A 46 10.29 2.96 -0.44
N PRO A 47 10.37 2.32 -1.63
CA PRO A 47 10.49 3.05 -2.90
C PRO A 47 9.30 3.97 -3.14
N ARG A 48 8.08 3.53 -2.83
CA ARG A 48 6.86 4.33 -3.00
C ARG A 48 6.86 5.58 -2.12
N LEU A 49 7.26 5.46 -0.85
CA LEU A 49 7.41 6.59 0.07
C LEU A 49 8.41 7.62 -0.45
N LEU A 50 9.59 7.16 -0.85
CA LEU A 50 10.65 8.05 -1.34
C LEU A 50 10.31 8.69 -2.69
N GLN A 51 9.67 7.96 -3.61
CA GLN A 51 9.18 8.52 -4.87
C GLN A 51 8.15 9.62 -4.63
N LYS A 52 7.25 9.41 -3.66
CA LYS A 52 6.25 10.40 -3.25
C LYS A 52 6.87 11.65 -2.62
N MET A 53 8.03 11.52 -1.97
CA MET A 53 8.83 12.63 -1.48
C MET A 53 9.60 13.37 -2.60
N GLY A 54 9.51 12.91 -3.86
CA GLY A 54 10.21 13.48 -5.00
C GLY A 54 11.65 13.01 -5.16
N VAL A 55 12.04 11.93 -4.48
CA VAL A 55 13.42 11.42 -4.53
C VAL A 55 13.67 10.63 -5.82
N PRO A 56 14.71 10.96 -6.60
CA PRO A 56 15.09 10.19 -7.79
C PRO A 56 15.73 8.86 -7.39
N LEU A 57 14.91 7.81 -7.28
CA LEU A 57 15.30 6.50 -6.76
C LEU A 57 16.52 5.88 -7.46
N ASP A 58 16.61 6.00 -8.78
CA ASP A 58 17.72 5.40 -9.53
C ASP A 58 19.06 6.04 -9.16
N VAL A 59 19.07 7.36 -8.99
CA VAL A 59 20.27 8.11 -8.57
C VAL A 59 20.61 7.79 -7.11
N LEU A 60 19.61 7.66 -6.24
CA LEU A 60 19.79 7.26 -4.84
C LEU A 60 20.40 5.85 -4.73
N ARG A 61 19.88 4.89 -5.52
CA ARG A 61 20.41 3.52 -5.58
C ARG A 61 21.86 3.52 -6.04
N SER A 62 22.17 4.16 -7.17
CA SER A 62 23.55 4.24 -7.67
C SER A 62 24.51 4.88 -6.67
N ARG A 63 24.07 5.90 -5.93
CA ARG A 63 24.89 6.53 -4.89
C ARG A 63 25.22 5.55 -3.75
N LEU A 64 24.26 4.71 -3.37
CA LEU A 64 24.41 3.70 -2.32
C LEU A 64 25.28 2.53 -2.77
N GLU A 65 25.12 2.09 -4.02
CA GLU A 65 25.99 1.09 -4.65
C GLU A 65 27.44 1.56 -4.65
N GLN A 66 27.71 2.83 -5.02
CA GLN A 66 29.05 3.40 -4.96
C GLN A 66 29.67 3.38 -3.54
N GLU A 67 28.88 3.58 -2.48
CA GLU A 67 29.41 3.45 -1.11
C GLU A 67 29.71 2.00 -0.75
N LEU A 68 28.88 1.05 -1.19
CA LEU A 68 29.15 -0.37 -1.00
C LEU A 68 30.39 -0.81 -1.78
N GLU A 69 30.61 -0.33 -2.99
CA GLU A 69 31.78 -0.67 -3.80
C GLU A 69 33.10 -0.20 -3.20
N ARG A 70 33.08 0.84 -2.37
CA ARG A 70 34.26 1.35 -1.64
C ARG A 70 34.66 0.49 -0.45
N LYS A 71 33.76 -0.39 0.04
CA LYS A 71 34.08 -1.25 1.18
C LYS A 71 35.09 -2.33 0.76
N PRO A 72 35.98 -2.76 1.67
CA PRO A 72 36.93 -3.83 1.40
C PRO A 72 36.21 -5.13 1.00
N ARG A 73 36.67 -5.74 -0.08
CA ARG A 73 36.17 -7.03 -0.56
C ARG A 73 37.14 -8.14 -0.16
N VAL A 74 36.61 -9.28 0.26
CA VAL A 74 37.42 -10.45 0.61
C VAL A 74 37.35 -11.46 -0.52
N ALA A 75 38.51 -11.83 -1.06
CA ALA A 75 38.66 -12.90 -2.05
C ALA A 75 39.44 -14.05 -1.42
N GLY A 76 38.85 -15.24 -1.35
CA GLY A 76 39.56 -16.45 -0.91
C GLY A 76 38.64 -17.64 -0.62
N PRO A 77 39.19 -18.87 -0.51
CA PRO A 77 38.42 -20.12 -0.35
C PRO A 77 37.68 -20.26 0.99
N GLY A 78 37.70 -19.25 1.86
CA GLY A 78 37.03 -19.20 3.16
C GLY A 78 35.71 -18.42 3.18
N THR A 79 35.25 -17.92 2.03
CA THR A 79 33.91 -17.32 1.88
C THR A 79 32.85 -18.43 1.79
N GLU A 80 32.74 -19.26 2.82
CA GLU A 80 31.56 -20.11 2.97
C GLU A 80 30.35 -19.20 3.20
N SER A 81 29.28 -19.42 2.45
CA SER A 81 28.01 -18.68 2.46
C SER A 81 27.22 -18.75 3.79
N GLY A 82 27.87 -19.01 4.93
CA GLY A 82 27.22 -19.36 6.19
C GLY A 82 27.54 -18.46 7.39
N LYS A 83 28.42 -17.46 7.27
CA LYS A 83 28.84 -16.63 8.42
C LYS A 83 29.03 -15.16 8.07
N VAL A 84 28.09 -14.57 7.33
CA VAL A 84 28.02 -13.10 7.26
C VAL A 84 27.34 -12.61 8.53
N TYR A 85 28.05 -11.81 9.33
CA TYR A 85 27.53 -11.32 10.61
C TYR A 85 26.90 -9.93 10.45
N ILE A 86 25.87 -9.64 11.23
CA ILE A 86 25.28 -8.29 11.32
C ILE A 86 26.22 -7.39 12.13
N THR A 87 26.56 -6.22 11.58
CA THR A 87 27.41 -5.25 12.30
C THR A 87 26.71 -4.73 13.56
N GLN A 88 27.50 -4.27 14.55
CA GLN A 88 26.96 -3.62 15.73
C GLN A 88 26.13 -2.38 15.36
N ARG A 89 26.55 -1.64 14.32
CA ARG A 89 25.83 -0.47 13.82
C ARG A 89 24.45 -0.84 13.29
N LEU A 90 24.36 -1.86 12.43
CA LEU A 90 23.07 -2.32 11.92
C LEU A 90 22.17 -2.85 13.06
N ASN A 91 22.73 -3.58 14.03
CA ASN A 91 21.96 -3.98 15.21
C ASN A 91 21.39 -2.79 15.99
N GLN A 92 22.18 -1.72 16.20
CA GLN A 92 21.70 -0.50 16.85
C GLN A 92 20.61 0.21 16.05
N LEU A 93 20.75 0.25 14.73
CA LEU A 93 19.72 0.80 13.85
C LEU A 93 18.40 0.05 13.98
N LEU A 94 18.44 -1.29 14.01
CA LEU A 94 17.24 -2.10 14.17
C LEU A 94 16.60 -1.92 15.55
N VAL A 95 17.39 -1.66 16.60
CA VAL A 95 16.85 -1.32 17.93
C VAL A 95 16.14 0.03 17.88
N LYS A 96 16.73 1.04 17.23
CA LYS A 96 16.07 2.34 17.02
C LYS A 96 14.78 2.19 16.22
N ALA A 97 14.75 1.30 15.22
CA ALA A 97 13.53 1.00 14.47
C ALA A 97 12.43 0.39 15.36
N GLU A 98 12.79 -0.41 16.38
CA GLU A 98 11.84 -0.89 17.38
C GLU A 98 11.28 0.25 18.25
N ASP A 99 12.12 1.22 18.61
CA ASP A 99 11.69 2.41 19.35
C ASP A 99 10.77 3.32 18.52
N GLU A 100 11.05 3.46 17.22
CA GLU A 100 10.16 4.17 16.29
C GLU A 100 8.80 3.47 16.17
N ALA A 101 8.77 2.14 16.04
CA ALA A 101 7.52 1.37 16.04
C ALA A 101 6.71 1.61 17.32
N LYS A 102 7.36 1.57 18.50
CA LYS A 102 6.71 1.89 19.78
C LYS A 102 6.19 3.33 19.81
N GLY A 103 6.96 4.29 19.29
CA GLY A 103 6.56 5.70 19.18
C GLY A 103 5.30 5.90 18.34
N LEU A 104 5.16 5.13 17.25
CA LEU A 104 3.97 5.10 16.39
C LEU A 104 2.86 4.20 16.93
N LYS A 105 3.06 3.56 18.10
CA LYS A 105 2.14 2.63 18.78
C LYS A 105 1.84 1.37 17.97
N ASP A 106 2.83 0.90 17.23
CA ASP A 106 2.79 -0.30 16.42
C ASP A 106 3.27 -1.54 17.19
N GLU A 107 2.72 -2.70 16.84
CA GLU A 107 3.01 -3.98 17.49
C GLU A 107 4.17 -4.73 16.82
N TYR A 108 4.42 -4.45 15.53
CA TYR A 108 5.53 -5.01 14.76
C TYR A 108 6.43 -3.94 14.12
N VAL A 109 7.70 -4.26 13.96
CA VAL A 109 8.71 -3.46 13.26
C VAL A 109 8.63 -3.73 11.75
N SER A 110 7.85 -2.90 11.08
CA SER A 110 7.75 -2.81 9.62
C SER A 110 8.89 -1.99 8.96
N VAL A 111 9.00 -2.07 7.64
CA VAL A 111 10.07 -1.45 6.83
C VAL A 111 10.11 0.08 6.93
N GLU A 112 8.98 0.74 7.18
CA GLU A 112 8.93 2.19 7.37
C GLU A 112 9.64 2.63 8.67
N HIS A 113 9.64 1.82 9.71
CA HIS A 113 10.35 2.11 10.96
C HIS A 113 11.86 1.98 10.78
N ILE A 114 12.27 0.98 9.99
CA ILE A 114 13.68 0.79 9.63
C ILE A 114 14.17 2.00 8.83
N LEU A 115 13.38 2.45 7.84
CA LEU A 115 13.71 3.64 7.06
C LEU A 115 13.71 4.91 7.93
N LEU A 116 12.78 5.05 8.88
CA LEU A 116 12.77 6.17 9.82
C LEU A 116 14.04 6.17 10.68
N ALA A 117 14.49 5.00 11.16
CA ALA A 117 15.75 4.88 11.87
C ALA A 117 16.97 5.28 11.02
N PHE A 118 17.00 4.93 9.72
CA PHE A 118 18.04 5.42 8.79
C PHE A 118 18.02 6.94 8.64
N ILE A 119 16.84 7.56 8.57
CA ILE A 119 16.69 9.02 8.45
C ILE A 119 17.24 9.71 9.72
N GLU A 120 16.97 9.15 10.91
CA GLU A 120 17.46 9.68 12.18
C GLU A 120 18.98 9.56 12.37
N GLU A 121 19.65 8.64 11.67
CA GLU A 121 21.12 8.62 11.67
C GLU A 121 21.72 9.87 11.02
N ALA A 122 20.97 10.54 10.13
CA ALA A 122 21.38 11.76 9.45
C ALA A 122 22.85 11.69 8.98
N GLY A 123 23.69 12.67 9.31
CA GLY A 123 25.09 12.69 8.85
C GLY A 123 26.04 11.71 9.55
N ALA A 124 25.58 10.91 10.52
CA ALA A 124 26.46 10.04 11.32
C ALA A 124 26.88 8.77 10.58
N THR A 125 26.15 8.37 9.54
CA THR A 125 26.40 7.14 8.78
C THR A 125 26.39 7.39 7.28
N PRO A 126 27.01 6.53 6.45
CA PRO A 126 26.96 6.67 5.00
C PRO A 126 25.51 6.67 4.46
N ALA A 127 24.68 5.72 4.92
CA ALA A 127 23.27 5.64 4.55
C ALA A 127 22.49 6.92 4.91
N GLY A 128 22.58 7.41 6.15
CA GLY A 128 21.89 8.63 6.56
C GLY A 128 22.41 9.88 5.83
N LYS A 129 23.72 9.95 5.56
CA LYS A 129 24.32 11.06 4.81
C LYS A 129 23.77 11.11 3.39
N ILE A 130 23.71 9.96 2.72
CA ILE A 130 23.10 9.84 1.40
C ILE A 130 21.64 10.30 1.47
N LEU A 131 20.81 9.76 2.37
CA LEU A 131 19.40 10.16 2.47
C LEU A 131 19.24 11.68 2.64
N ARG A 132 20.10 12.31 3.45
CA ARG A 132 20.13 13.76 3.63
C ARG A 132 20.55 14.53 2.37
N GLU A 133 21.51 14.03 1.59
CA GLU A 133 21.90 14.62 0.29
C GLU A 133 20.71 14.67 -0.68
N PHE A 134 19.78 13.70 -0.60
CA PHE A 134 18.55 13.66 -1.39
C PHE A 134 17.35 14.37 -0.73
N GLY A 135 17.57 15.12 0.36
CA GLY A 135 16.52 15.88 1.03
C GLY A 135 15.52 15.04 1.84
N VAL A 136 15.83 13.76 2.11
CA VAL A 136 14.97 12.89 2.90
C VAL A 136 15.07 13.27 4.38
N GLY A 137 14.03 13.89 4.91
CA GLY A 137 13.93 14.30 6.31
C GLY A 137 12.73 13.69 7.03
N ARG A 138 12.80 13.64 8.37
CA ARG A 138 11.78 13.02 9.24
C ARG A 138 10.38 13.58 8.98
N ASP A 139 10.22 14.90 8.99
CA ASP A 139 8.91 15.54 8.87
C ASP A 139 8.25 15.26 7.52
N GLN A 140 9.03 15.30 6.44
CA GLN A 140 8.53 15.00 5.10
C GLN A 140 8.17 13.51 4.98
N PHE A 141 9.02 12.64 5.53
CA PHE A 141 8.77 11.20 5.56
C PHE A 141 7.48 10.86 6.32
N LEU A 142 7.27 11.42 7.51
CA LEU A 142 6.06 11.17 8.30
C LEU A 142 4.79 11.67 7.58
N LYS A 143 4.85 12.80 6.86
CA LYS A 143 3.74 13.26 6.02
C LYS A 143 3.43 12.26 4.91
N SER A 144 4.44 11.84 4.15
CA SER A 144 4.26 10.84 3.09
C SER A 144 3.78 9.49 3.63
N LEU A 145 4.24 9.09 4.82
CA LEU A 145 3.80 7.87 5.50
C LEU A 145 2.32 7.95 5.87
N ILE A 146 1.86 9.05 6.48
CA ILE A 146 0.44 9.24 6.81
C ILE A 146 -0.43 9.17 5.55
N GLU A 147 0.04 9.66 4.42
CA GLU A 147 -0.77 9.63 3.20
C GLU A 147 -0.86 8.23 2.56
N ILE A 148 0.14 7.36 2.74
CA ILE A 148 0.10 5.98 2.20
C ILE A 148 -0.55 5.02 3.19
N ARG A 149 -0.16 5.10 4.46
CA ARG A 149 -0.59 4.20 5.54
C ARG A 149 -1.86 4.68 6.23
N GLY A 150 -2.22 5.95 6.11
CA GLY A 150 -3.31 6.55 6.87
C GLY A 150 -3.03 6.53 8.37
N HIS A 151 -4.09 6.28 9.15
CA HIS A 151 -4.01 6.10 10.60
C HIS A 151 -3.92 4.62 11.01
N GLN A 152 -3.62 3.71 10.07
CA GLN A 152 -3.55 2.29 10.36
C GLN A 152 -2.32 1.98 11.21
N ARG A 153 -2.46 1.04 12.15
CA ARG A 153 -1.36 0.53 12.98
C ARG A 153 -0.86 -0.79 12.43
N VAL A 154 0.42 -1.07 12.62
CA VAL A 154 1.03 -2.35 12.27
C VAL A 154 0.73 -3.35 13.39
N THR A 155 -0.40 -4.04 13.28
CA THR A 155 -0.87 -5.01 14.28
C THR A 155 -0.80 -6.47 13.78
N SER A 156 -0.18 -6.71 12.62
CA SER A 156 0.05 -8.05 12.07
C SER A 156 1.46 -8.15 11.49
N ALA A 157 1.92 -9.38 11.26
CA ALA A 157 3.21 -9.63 10.63
C ALA A 157 3.24 -9.28 9.13
N THR A 158 2.09 -9.03 8.50
CA THR A 158 1.96 -8.73 7.06
C THR A 158 1.06 -7.51 6.84
N PRO A 159 1.42 -6.32 7.35
CA PRO A 159 0.58 -5.14 7.23
C PRO A 159 0.52 -4.57 5.80
N GLU A 160 1.52 -4.86 4.96
CA GLU A 160 1.62 -4.31 3.61
C GLU A 160 0.54 -4.87 2.68
N THR A 161 -0.09 -5.99 3.03
CA THR A 161 -1.27 -6.51 2.32
C THR A 161 -2.53 -5.68 2.57
N THR A 162 -2.56 -4.92 3.68
CA THR A 162 -3.70 -4.10 4.10
C THR A 162 -3.57 -2.63 3.72
N TYR A 163 -2.37 -2.16 3.40
CA TYR A 163 -2.16 -0.78 2.93
C TYR A 163 -2.74 -0.59 1.53
N GLU A 164 -3.54 0.46 1.37
CA GLU A 164 -4.19 0.86 0.11
C GLU A 164 -4.88 -0.34 -0.60
N ALA A 165 -5.53 -1.19 0.19
CA ALA A 165 -6.31 -2.32 -0.33
C ALA A 165 -7.30 -1.84 -1.41
N LEU A 166 -7.85 -0.63 -1.26
CA LEU A 166 -8.72 0.00 -2.25
C LEU A 166 -8.03 0.29 -3.60
N GLN A 167 -6.76 0.71 -3.61
CA GLN A 167 -6.04 0.93 -4.87
C GLN A 167 -5.61 -0.39 -5.53
N LYS A 168 -5.30 -1.40 -4.71
CA LYS A 168 -4.86 -2.70 -5.22
C LYS A 168 -6.01 -3.52 -5.80
N TYR A 169 -7.18 -3.44 -5.18
CA TYR A 169 -8.36 -4.24 -5.52
C TYR A 169 -9.50 -3.40 -6.10
N GLY A 170 -9.22 -2.17 -6.50
CA GLY A 170 -10.25 -1.28 -7.04
C GLY A 170 -9.69 -0.15 -7.88
N ARG A 171 -10.61 0.60 -8.47
CA ARG A 171 -10.33 1.74 -9.37
C ARG A 171 -11.03 2.99 -8.88
N ASP A 172 -10.33 4.10 -8.85
CA ASP A 172 -10.91 5.41 -8.53
C ASP A 172 -11.54 6.03 -9.79
N LEU A 173 -12.87 5.95 -9.88
CA LEU A 173 -13.60 6.47 -11.03
C LEU A 173 -13.62 8.00 -11.07
N VAL A 174 -13.49 8.68 -9.93
CA VAL A 174 -13.46 10.15 -9.90
C VAL A 174 -12.13 10.65 -10.43
N GLU A 175 -11.03 9.99 -10.07
CA GLU A 175 -9.70 10.31 -10.60
C GLU A 175 -9.56 9.95 -12.09
N GLU A 176 -10.14 8.83 -12.52
CA GLU A 176 -10.22 8.48 -13.94
C GLU A 176 -11.07 9.50 -14.73
N ALA A 177 -12.16 10.01 -14.15
CA ALA A 177 -12.97 11.07 -14.74
C ALA A 177 -12.18 12.40 -14.85
N ARG A 178 -11.40 12.78 -13.82
CA ARG A 178 -10.54 13.98 -13.87
C ARG A 178 -9.46 13.88 -14.94
N SER A 179 -8.89 12.70 -15.11
CA SER A 179 -7.85 12.43 -16.10
C SER A 179 -8.38 12.13 -17.50
N ASN A 180 -9.69 12.32 -17.75
CA ASN A 180 -10.37 12.06 -19.02
C ASN A 180 -10.16 10.63 -19.55
N LYS A 181 -10.05 9.65 -18.65
CA LYS A 181 -9.93 8.22 -18.99
C LYS A 181 -11.27 7.50 -19.11
N LEU A 182 -12.34 8.10 -18.59
CA LEU A 182 -13.71 7.58 -18.71
C LEU A 182 -14.38 8.07 -19.99
N ASP A 183 -15.20 7.22 -20.57
CA ASP A 183 -16.00 7.56 -21.74
C ASP A 183 -17.16 8.51 -21.38
N PRO A 184 -17.50 9.46 -22.26
CA PRO A 184 -18.62 10.37 -22.02
C PRO A 184 -19.95 9.61 -22.01
N VAL A 185 -20.74 9.85 -20.97
CA VAL A 185 -22.03 9.17 -20.78
C VAL A 185 -23.15 9.94 -21.46
N ILE A 186 -23.84 9.31 -22.40
CA ILE A 186 -24.91 9.93 -23.20
C ILE A 186 -26.28 9.35 -22.79
N GLY A 187 -27.27 10.22 -22.54
CA GLY A 187 -28.67 9.82 -22.41
C GLY A 187 -29.06 9.12 -21.09
N ARG A 188 -28.24 9.21 -20.03
CA ARG A 188 -28.48 8.56 -18.72
C ARG A 188 -28.75 9.55 -17.57
N ASP A 189 -29.11 10.79 -17.88
CA ASP A 189 -29.27 11.85 -16.89
C ASP A 189 -30.34 11.56 -15.83
N SER A 190 -31.40 10.86 -16.21
CA SER A 190 -32.51 10.55 -15.31
C SER A 190 -32.12 9.50 -14.27
N GLU A 191 -31.37 8.48 -14.69
CA GLU A 191 -30.85 7.40 -13.87
C GLU A 191 -29.78 7.91 -12.92
N ILE A 192 -28.82 8.71 -13.42
CA ILE A 192 -27.78 9.34 -12.60
C ILE A 192 -28.42 10.22 -11.52
N ARG A 193 -29.41 11.06 -11.88
CA ARG A 193 -30.14 11.90 -10.91
C ARG A 193 -30.85 11.05 -9.84
N ARG A 194 -31.37 9.87 -10.21
CA ARG A 194 -32.01 8.95 -9.26
C ARG A 194 -31.00 8.34 -8.29
N VAL A 195 -29.81 7.97 -8.77
CA VAL A 195 -28.69 7.48 -7.95
C VAL A 195 -28.27 8.55 -6.94
N VAL A 196 -28.01 9.78 -7.40
CA VAL A 196 -27.69 10.93 -6.54
C VAL A 196 -28.73 11.09 -5.43
N ARG A 197 -30.03 11.06 -5.78
CA ARG A 197 -31.13 11.21 -4.82
C ARG A 197 -31.15 10.10 -3.76
N ILE A 198 -30.77 8.87 -4.10
CA ILE A 198 -30.72 7.75 -3.15
C ILE A 198 -29.50 7.92 -2.23
N LEU A 199 -28.33 8.23 -2.79
CA LEU A 199 -27.09 8.44 -2.04
C LEU A 199 -27.18 9.59 -1.03
N SER A 200 -27.97 10.64 -1.33
CA SER A 200 -28.19 11.77 -0.43
C SER A 200 -29.15 11.50 0.73
N ARG A 201 -29.69 10.27 0.88
CA ARG A 201 -30.55 9.91 2.01
C ARG A 201 -29.71 9.66 3.27
N LYS A 202 -30.29 9.93 4.44
CA LYS A 202 -29.66 9.62 5.74
C LYS A 202 -29.60 8.11 6.03
N THR A 203 -30.61 7.37 5.58
CA THR A 203 -30.73 5.92 5.77
C THR A 203 -31.16 5.28 4.45
N LYS A 204 -30.82 4.00 4.27
CA LYS A 204 -31.09 3.24 3.03
C LYS A 204 -30.57 4.00 1.79
N ASN A 205 -29.33 4.44 1.89
CA ASN A 205 -28.60 5.23 0.91
C ASN A 205 -27.80 4.35 -0.08
N ASN A 206 -28.13 3.07 -0.19
CA ASN A 206 -27.46 2.11 -1.07
C ASN A 206 -28.31 1.90 -2.34
N PRO A 207 -28.01 2.60 -3.47
CA PRO A 207 -28.71 2.39 -4.73
C PRO A 207 -28.35 1.02 -5.34
N VAL A 208 -29.34 0.34 -5.92
CA VAL A 208 -29.13 -0.90 -6.69
C VAL A 208 -29.63 -0.68 -8.11
N LEU A 209 -28.75 -0.82 -9.09
CA LEU A 209 -29.06 -0.68 -10.51
C LEU A 209 -29.53 -2.04 -11.07
N ILE A 210 -30.80 -2.11 -11.46
CA ILE A 210 -31.43 -3.34 -11.99
C ILE A 210 -31.62 -3.20 -13.50
N GLY A 211 -31.28 -4.26 -14.24
CA GLY A 211 -31.42 -4.33 -15.69
C GLY A 211 -30.73 -5.58 -16.25
N GLU A 212 -30.86 -5.81 -17.55
CA GLU A 212 -30.15 -6.91 -18.24
C GLU A 212 -28.63 -6.66 -18.28
N PRO A 213 -27.80 -7.70 -18.46
CA PRO A 213 -26.36 -7.52 -18.72
C PRO A 213 -26.12 -6.67 -19.98
N GLY A 214 -25.07 -5.85 -19.97
CA GLY A 214 -24.67 -5.06 -21.14
C GLY A 214 -25.48 -3.79 -21.43
N VAL A 215 -26.53 -3.47 -20.66
CA VAL A 215 -27.35 -2.25 -20.86
C VAL A 215 -26.65 -0.93 -20.47
N GLY A 216 -25.39 -1.00 -20.02
CA GLY A 216 -24.61 0.18 -19.60
C GLY A 216 -24.90 0.64 -18.17
N LYS A 217 -25.08 -0.30 -17.22
CA LYS A 217 -25.21 0.05 -15.79
C LYS A 217 -23.96 0.74 -15.26
N THR A 218 -22.79 0.26 -15.67
CA THR A 218 -21.47 0.83 -15.34
C THR A 218 -21.37 2.28 -15.80
N ALA A 219 -21.87 2.61 -17.00
CA ALA A 219 -21.91 3.97 -17.52
C ALA A 219 -22.72 4.94 -16.63
N ILE A 220 -23.73 4.47 -15.88
CA ILE A 220 -24.45 5.33 -14.93
C ILE A 220 -23.53 5.76 -13.79
N VAL A 221 -22.65 4.87 -13.33
CA VAL A 221 -21.71 5.12 -12.24
C VAL A 221 -20.57 6.01 -12.70
N GLU A 222 -20.03 5.78 -13.91
CA GLU A 222 -19.06 6.68 -14.55
C GLU A 222 -19.64 8.08 -14.76
N GLY A 223 -20.91 8.17 -15.14
CA GLY A 223 -21.64 9.43 -15.29
C GLY A 223 -21.80 10.16 -13.95
N LEU A 224 -21.99 9.43 -12.85
CA LEU A 224 -21.95 10.00 -11.50
C LEU A 224 -20.56 10.55 -11.17
N ALA A 225 -19.48 9.84 -11.51
CA ALA A 225 -18.12 10.31 -11.30
C ALA A 225 -17.86 11.64 -12.03
N HIS A 226 -18.28 11.75 -13.29
CA HIS A 226 -18.22 13.02 -14.02
C HIS A 226 -18.99 14.16 -13.34
N ARG A 227 -20.18 13.88 -12.77
CA ARG A 227 -20.95 14.90 -12.06
C ARG A 227 -20.29 15.36 -10.77
N ILE A 228 -19.66 14.45 -10.02
CA ILE A 228 -18.86 14.80 -8.84
C ILE A 228 -17.71 15.73 -9.24
N VAL A 229 -16.95 15.37 -10.28
CA VAL A 229 -15.84 16.20 -10.79
C VAL A 229 -16.30 17.61 -11.21
N ARG A 230 -17.47 17.71 -11.84
CA ARG A 230 -18.06 19.00 -12.26
C ARG A 230 -18.72 19.77 -11.12
N GLY A 231 -18.86 19.18 -9.93
CA GLY A 231 -19.61 19.75 -8.82
C GLY A 231 -21.13 19.79 -9.04
N ASP A 232 -21.65 19.04 -10.03
CA ASP A 232 -23.09 18.91 -10.34
C ASP A 232 -23.76 17.83 -9.47
N VAL A 233 -23.53 17.94 -8.15
CA VAL A 233 -24.10 17.06 -7.11
C VAL A 233 -24.37 17.87 -5.84
N PRO A 234 -25.26 17.41 -4.94
CA PRO A 234 -25.46 18.03 -3.63
C PRO A 234 -24.15 18.12 -2.82
N GLU A 235 -24.05 19.10 -1.92
CA GLU A 235 -22.85 19.34 -1.07
C GLU A 235 -22.27 18.07 -0.47
N GLY A 236 -23.13 17.20 0.09
CA GLY A 236 -22.68 15.95 0.70
C GLY A 236 -22.01 14.94 -0.23
N LEU A 237 -22.01 15.15 -1.56
CA LEU A 237 -21.38 14.27 -2.55
C LEU A 237 -20.20 14.94 -3.28
N LYS A 238 -19.95 16.25 -3.12
CA LYS A 238 -18.94 16.98 -3.90
C LYS A 238 -17.52 16.48 -3.65
N ASP A 239 -17.20 16.17 -2.40
CA ASP A 239 -15.86 15.73 -1.98
C ASP A 239 -15.75 14.20 -1.85
N LYS A 240 -16.70 13.46 -2.42
CA LYS A 240 -16.67 12.00 -2.35
C LYS A 240 -15.92 11.39 -3.53
N THR A 241 -15.23 10.29 -3.25
CA THR A 241 -14.59 9.46 -4.27
C THR A 241 -15.46 8.24 -4.57
N ILE A 242 -15.48 7.77 -5.82
CA ILE A 242 -16.14 6.51 -6.18
C ILE A 242 -15.06 5.48 -6.47
N PHE A 243 -15.04 4.41 -5.67
CA PHE A 243 -14.16 3.26 -5.89
C PHE A 243 -14.94 2.09 -6.46
N ALA A 244 -14.57 1.65 -7.66
CA ALA A 244 -15.07 0.43 -8.29
C ALA A 244 -14.26 -0.76 -7.81
N LEU A 245 -14.90 -1.77 -7.22
CA LEU A 245 -14.24 -2.98 -6.76
C LEU A 245 -13.95 -3.92 -7.93
N ASP A 246 -12.70 -4.37 -8.05
CA ASP A 246 -12.30 -5.39 -9.02
C ASP A 246 -12.37 -6.78 -8.39
N MET A 247 -13.45 -7.50 -8.71
CA MET A 247 -13.68 -8.87 -8.25
C MET A 247 -12.62 -9.84 -8.78
N GLY A 248 -12.12 -9.60 -10.00
CA GLY A 248 -11.05 -10.42 -10.59
C GLY A 248 -9.76 -10.29 -9.81
N ALA A 249 -9.38 -9.07 -9.43
CA ALA A 249 -8.18 -8.81 -8.63
C ALA A 249 -8.25 -9.42 -7.22
N LEU A 250 -9.43 -9.43 -6.61
CA LEU A 250 -9.63 -10.05 -5.29
C LEU A 250 -9.46 -11.57 -5.34
N VAL A 251 -10.00 -12.21 -6.38
CA VAL A 251 -9.93 -13.67 -6.58
C VAL A 251 -8.56 -14.11 -7.12
N ALA A 252 -7.89 -13.27 -7.91
CA ALA A 252 -6.60 -13.58 -8.52
C ALA A 252 -5.54 -13.91 -7.47
N GLY A 253 -4.95 -15.10 -7.57
CA GLY A 253 -3.92 -15.57 -6.65
C GLY A 253 -4.44 -15.90 -5.24
N ALA A 254 -5.75 -15.93 -5.00
CA ALA A 254 -6.31 -16.53 -3.78
C ALA A 254 -6.36 -18.05 -3.98
N LYS A 255 -5.51 -18.80 -3.26
CA LYS A 255 -5.55 -20.28 -3.32
C LYS A 255 -6.65 -20.86 -2.43
N TYR A 256 -7.09 -20.08 -1.44
CA TYR A 256 -8.05 -20.48 -0.43
C TYR A 256 -9.13 -19.40 -0.26
N ARG A 257 -10.37 -19.83 0.05
CA ARG A 257 -11.50 -18.90 0.26
C ARG A 257 -11.24 -17.84 1.35
N GLY A 258 -10.53 -18.21 2.41
CA GLY A 258 -10.20 -17.29 3.51
C GLY A 258 -9.33 -16.10 3.07
N GLU A 259 -8.46 -16.27 2.07
CA GLU A 259 -7.62 -15.18 1.56
C GLU A 259 -8.47 -14.12 0.81
N PHE A 260 -9.53 -14.54 0.12
CA PHE A 260 -10.47 -13.62 -0.51
C PHE A 260 -11.24 -12.80 0.54
N GLU A 261 -11.76 -13.47 1.57
CA GLU A 261 -12.48 -12.81 2.67
C GLU A 261 -11.58 -11.81 3.40
N GLU A 262 -10.31 -12.17 3.65
CA GLU A 262 -9.34 -11.28 4.27
C GLU A 262 -9.08 -10.02 3.43
N ARG A 263 -8.92 -10.18 2.10
CA ARG A 263 -8.74 -9.05 1.17
C ARG A 263 -9.98 -8.16 1.13
N LEU A 264 -11.17 -8.74 1.03
CA LEU A 264 -12.43 -7.99 1.06
C LEU A 264 -12.61 -7.25 2.38
N LYS A 265 -12.26 -7.89 3.50
CA LYS A 265 -12.29 -7.26 4.83
C LYS A 265 -11.35 -6.06 4.92
N ALA A 266 -10.13 -6.17 4.36
CA ALA A 266 -9.18 -5.06 4.30
C ALA A 266 -9.77 -3.86 3.53
N VAL A 267 -10.36 -4.13 2.36
CA VAL A 267 -11.05 -3.09 1.55
C VAL A 267 -12.19 -2.42 2.34
N LEU A 268 -13.08 -3.21 2.95
CA LEU A 268 -14.19 -2.68 3.73
C LEU A 268 -13.75 -1.90 4.97
N GLN A 269 -12.66 -2.32 5.61
CA GLN A 269 -12.07 -1.63 6.73
C GLN A 269 -11.50 -0.26 6.32
N GLU A 270 -10.83 -0.18 5.17
CA GLU A 270 -10.33 1.08 4.62
C GLU A 270 -11.49 2.04 4.28
N ILE A 271 -12.57 1.53 3.68
CA ILE A 271 -13.79 2.31 3.40
C ILE A 271 -14.42 2.83 4.69
N LYS A 272 -14.52 2.00 5.74
CA LYS A 272 -15.07 2.40 7.03
C LYS A 272 -14.23 3.50 7.70
N GLN A 273 -12.91 3.42 7.58
CA GLN A 273 -11.98 4.44 8.07
C GLN A 273 -12.04 5.75 7.29
N SER A 274 -12.57 5.75 6.06
CA SER A 274 -12.74 6.97 5.26
C SER A 274 -13.84 7.92 5.77
N GLU A 275 -14.57 7.53 6.82
CA GLU A 275 -15.67 8.30 7.44
C GLU A 275 -16.72 8.76 6.43
N GLY A 276 -17.00 7.89 5.45
CA GLY A 276 -18.02 8.12 4.43
C GLY A 276 -17.53 8.99 3.27
N ARG A 277 -16.25 9.32 3.14
CA ARG A 277 -15.72 9.98 1.94
C ARG A 277 -15.73 9.08 0.69
N ILE A 278 -15.76 7.76 0.88
CA ILE A 278 -15.71 6.80 -0.21
C ILE A 278 -17.10 6.22 -0.50
N LEU A 279 -17.47 6.19 -1.78
CA LEU A 279 -18.61 5.46 -2.32
C LEU A 279 -18.09 4.18 -2.98
N LEU A 280 -18.49 3.03 -2.46
CA LEU A 280 -18.13 1.73 -3.05
C LEU A 280 -19.11 1.37 -4.17
N PHE A 281 -18.58 1.13 -5.36
CA PHE A 281 -19.29 0.52 -6.46
C PHE A 281 -18.90 -0.95 -6.57
N ILE A 282 -19.90 -1.83 -6.51
CA ILE A 282 -19.77 -3.26 -6.68
C ILE A 282 -20.54 -3.61 -7.95
N ASP A 283 -19.82 -4.01 -9.00
CA ASP A 283 -20.48 -4.62 -10.16
C ASP A 283 -20.88 -6.06 -9.83
N GLU A 284 -21.95 -6.52 -10.48
CA GLU A 284 -22.47 -7.87 -10.30
C GLU A 284 -22.67 -8.27 -8.82
N LEU A 285 -23.31 -7.40 -8.02
CA LEU A 285 -23.56 -7.57 -6.58
C LEU A 285 -23.99 -9.00 -6.15
N HIS A 286 -24.75 -9.68 -7.01
CA HIS A 286 -25.22 -11.06 -6.77
C HIS A 286 -24.09 -12.09 -6.60
N THR A 287 -22.89 -11.82 -7.11
CA THR A 287 -21.69 -12.66 -6.97
C THR A 287 -21.15 -12.70 -5.54
N ILE A 288 -21.36 -11.62 -4.77
CA ILE A 288 -20.88 -11.44 -3.39
C ILE A 288 -21.95 -11.81 -2.37
N VAL A 289 -23.21 -11.54 -2.71
CA VAL A 289 -24.35 -11.65 -1.78
C VAL A 289 -24.92 -13.07 -1.72
N GLY A 290 -24.40 -14.02 -2.50
CA GLY A 290 -24.72 -15.45 -2.40
C GLY A 290 -26.23 -15.72 -2.30
N ALA A 291 -26.90 -15.93 -3.43
CA ALA A 291 -28.34 -16.19 -3.48
C ALA A 291 -28.73 -17.57 -2.89
N GLY A 292 -28.48 -17.81 -1.60
CA GLY A 292 -29.14 -18.78 -0.72
C GLY A 292 -29.19 -20.25 -1.13
N ARG A 293 -28.61 -20.68 -2.27
CA ARG A 293 -28.65 -22.07 -2.74
C ARG A 293 -27.42 -22.42 -3.56
N ALA A 294 -26.89 -23.61 -3.24
CA ALA A 294 -25.75 -24.33 -3.81
C ALA A 294 -24.41 -24.10 -3.10
N GLU A 295 -23.74 -25.21 -2.80
CA GLU A 295 -22.51 -25.44 -2.02
C GLU A 295 -21.23 -24.72 -2.53
N GLY A 296 -21.36 -23.59 -3.25
CA GLY A 296 -20.23 -22.94 -3.92
C GLY A 296 -20.28 -21.41 -4.05
N SER A 297 -21.36 -20.73 -3.66
CA SER A 297 -21.41 -19.26 -3.75
C SER A 297 -20.65 -18.60 -2.59
N MET A 298 -19.83 -17.60 -2.92
CA MET A 298 -19.05 -16.81 -1.96
C MET A 298 -20.01 -16.04 -1.04
N ASP A 299 -20.07 -16.38 0.25
CA ASP A 299 -20.98 -15.75 1.21
C ASP A 299 -20.29 -14.58 1.92
N ALA A 300 -20.14 -13.48 1.19
CA ALA A 300 -19.62 -12.22 1.71
C ALA A 300 -20.76 -11.24 2.08
N GLY A 301 -22.02 -11.66 1.96
CA GLY A 301 -23.20 -10.85 2.30
C GLY A 301 -23.26 -10.45 3.77
N ASN A 302 -22.72 -11.27 4.67
CA ASN A 302 -22.64 -10.96 6.11
C ASN A 302 -21.54 -9.94 6.47
N MET A 303 -20.64 -9.62 5.54
CA MET A 303 -19.52 -8.70 5.76
C MET A 303 -19.82 -7.26 5.32
N LEU A 304 -20.87 -7.06 4.49
CA LEU A 304 -21.34 -5.79 3.93
C LEU A 304 -22.44 -5.13 4.79
#